data_AF-A0A2J6X6A7-F1
#
_entry.id   AF-A0A2J6X6A7-F1
#
_cell.length_a   1.000
_cell.length_b   1.000
_cell.length_c   1.000
_cell.angle_alpha   90.00
_cell.angle_beta   90.00
_cell.angle_gamma   90.00
#
_symmetry.space_group_name_H-M   'P 1'
#
loop_
_entity.id
_entity.type
_entity.pdbx_description
1 polymer ?
#
loop_
_entity_poly.entity_id
_entity_poly.type
_entity_poly.pdbx_seq_one_letter_code
_entity_poly.pdbx_strand_id
1 'polypeptide(L)'
;MLRIKQSKNPNYYTNEFGEKENYYDKESKGFWLGSAKEYLGLKAELSIDDYNKLFKGQSPDGKNLTFQTGKERTYDLTLNCNKDLSIFKSAYPYHADTVDKVTFQAVKDTLEYAQKFIAVRETKNGVTTKNFDTSSVFGVFHHSTSRELDPHDHFHCLLMPVSFNEKGKAYANDIKEIYKHQKELGHVFQKSIADGLERELGLKTVFNEKGLSRILGINKEERDYFSKRKEQIEKMAGEGATYKEKDEASLKSRKTKTEYDLPALQKQWNHDLKSKFGFDNERLSRMQNMSASMEKEKGLSFNKPLTSTRMNNNTMLTGKSTLNNIAKLANVKPRSLNKSLNQIPKGGSKEIILSSILSIQSSIGQMQSQLASMSQDDPNRLQVFGEFINMGFQLQELNQQLAEAERKEIEKKLDESKKQTKEQPQKNKTHSMPIRTK
;
A
#
# COMPACT_ATOMS: atom_id res chain seq x y z
N MET A 1 2.02 7.20 -2.04
CA MET A 1 3.09 6.78 -3.01
C MET A 1 4.38 7.49 -2.65
N LEU A 2 5.49 6.75 -2.56
CA LEU A 2 6.83 7.30 -2.27
C LEU A 2 7.46 7.83 -3.56
N ARG A 3 8.01 9.04 -3.52
CA ARG A 3 8.82 9.64 -4.59
C ARG A 3 10.19 9.97 -4.03
N ILE A 4 11.25 9.72 -4.80
CA ILE A 4 12.62 10.07 -4.40
C ILE A 4 13.14 11.16 -5.35
N LYS A 5 13.71 12.21 -4.80
CA LYS A 5 14.42 13.27 -5.55
C LYS A 5 15.69 13.66 -4.84
N GLN A 6 16.70 14.04 -5.61
CA GLN A 6 17.84 14.77 -5.06
C GLN A 6 17.42 16.20 -4.74
N SER A 7 17.73 16.65 -3.52
CA SER A 7 17.47 18.00 -3.06
C SER A 7 18.72 18.85 -3.22
N LYS A 8 18.54 20.02 -3.84
CA LYS A 8 19.63 20.96 -4.18
C LYS A 8 19.57 22.24 -3.35
N ASN A 9 18.40 22.57 -2.83
CA ASN A 9 18.14 23.84 -2.17
C ASN A 9 17.52 23.57 -0.78
N PRO A 10 18.22 23.91 0.32
CA PRO A 10 17.67 23.74 1.67
C PRO A 10 16.43 24.60 1.89
N ASN A 11 16.39 25.78 1.28
CA ASN A 11 15.33 26.77 1.45
C ASN A 11 14.00 26.35 0.82
N TYR A 12 14.02 25.38 -0.09
CA TYR A 12 12.80 24.91 -0.76
C TYR A 12 11.76 24.38 0.23
N TYR A 13 12.20 23.82 1.35
CA TYR A 13 11.33 23.22 2.38
C TYR A 13 11.11 24.16 3.55
N THR A 14 12.01 25.13 3.77
CA THR A 14 11.95 26.04 4.92
C THR A 14 11.35 27.40 4.59
N ASN A 15 11.25 27.79 3.32
CA ASN A 15 10.66 29.07 2.91
C ASN A 15 9.16 29.17 3.21
N GLU A 16 8.48 28.05 3.45
CA GLU A 16 7.09 28.01 3.91
C GLU A 16 6.98 28.31 5.42
N PHE A 17 8.12 28.35 6.12
CA PHE A 17 8.28 28.61 7.54
C PHE A 17 8.80 30.03 7.76
N GLY A 18 8.03 31.03 7.33
CA GLY A 18 8.38 32.42 7.61
C GLY A 18 8.52 32.66 9.12
N GLU A 19 9.54 33.41 9.52
CA GLU A 19 9.89 33.82 10.90
C GLU A 19 8.83 34.72 11.58
N LYS A 20 7.54 34.39 11.51
CA LYS A 20 6.47 35.18 12.11
C LYS A 20 5.51 34.30 12.92
N GLU A 21 5.61 34.49 14.23
CA GLU A 21 4.76 34.25 15.41
C GLU A 21 3.27 33.81 15.30
N ASN A 22 2.81 33.09 14.26
CA ASN A 22 1.45 32.52 14.26
C ASN A 22 1.47 30.99 14.26
N TYR A 23 1.17 30.43 15.44
CA TYR A 23 1.15 29.01 15.79
C TYR A 23 0.05 28.18 15.07
N TYR A 24 -0.82 28.81 14.27
CA TYR A 24 -1.96 28.15 13.62
C TYR A 24 -1.98 28.23 12.08
N ASP A 25 -1.02 28.90 11.44
CA ASP A 25 -1.10 29.25 10.01
C ASP A 25 0.01 28.67 9.11
N LYS A 26 0.89 27.80 9.62
CA LYS A 26 1.99 27.24 8.82
C LYS A 26 2.08 25.74 8.99
N GLU A 27 2.34 25.06 7.89
CA GLU A 27 2.68 23.63 7.83
C GLU A 27 3.73 23.30 8.92
N SER A 28 3.71 22.08 9.50
CA SER A 28 4.30 21.80 10.83
C SER A 28 5.79 22.13 10.91
N LYS A 29 6.27 22.78 11.99
CA LYS A 29 7.71 22.90 12.26
C LYS A 29 8.35 21.53 12.12
N GLY A 30 9.35 21.40 11.25
CA GLY A 30 9.90 20.11 10.88
C GLY A 30 10.38 19.31 12.10
N PHE A 31 10.63 18.02 11.92
CA PHE A 31 11.10 17.15 12.99
C PHE A 31 12.20 16.20 12.53
N TRP A 32 13.04 15.80 13.47
CA TRP A 32 14.13 14.86 13.21
C TRP A 32 13.71 13.41 13.47
N LEU A 33 13.98 12.54 12.50
CA LEU A 33 13.85 11.08 12.62
C LEU A 33 15.15 10.39 12.21
N GLY A 34 15.24 9.09 12.50
CA GLY A 34 16.40 8.24 12.19
C GLY A 34 17.28 7.95 13.40
N SER A 35 18.04 6.86 13.32
CA SER A 35 18.85 6.36 14.44
C SER A 35 20.05 7.25 14.78
N ALA A 36 20.51 8.08 13.83
CA ALA A 36 21.60 9.03 14.11
C ALA A 36 21.14 10.32 14.83
N LYS A 37 19.83 10.50 15.07
CA LYS A 37 19.29 11.69 15.75
C LYS A 37 19.95 11.90 17.12
N GLU A 38 19.98 10.85 17.94
CA GLU A 38 20.53 10.91 19.30
C GLU A 38 22.04 11.06 19.30
N TYR A 39 22.73 10.37 18.39
CA TYR A 39 24.17 10.49 18.18
C TYR A 39 24.59 11.93 17.84
N LEU A 40 23.76 12.66 17.09
CA LEU A 40 24.00 14.06 16.72
C LEU A 40 23.54 15.06 17.79
N GLY A 41 22.95 14.62 18.91
CA GLY A 41 22.42 15.50 19.95
C GLY A 41 21.21 16.33 19.50
N LEU A 42 20.49 15.88 18.47
CA LEU A 42 19.35 16.62 17.91
C LEU A 42 18.11 16.48 18.80
N LYS A 43 17.42 17.59 19.02
CA LYS A 43 16.08 17.61 19.62
C LYS A 43 15.06 16.98 18.67
N ALA A 44 13.86 16.68 19.16
CA ALA A 44 12.79 16.14 18.31
C ALA A 44 12.32 17.16 17.25
N GLU A 45 12.06 18.41 17.68
CA GLU A 45 11.76 19.53 16.78
C GLU A 45 13.03 19.97 16.05
N LEU A 46 12.88 20.25 14.75
CA LEU A 46 13.96 20.69 13.88
C LEU A 46 14.15 22.21 14.02
N SER A 47 15.38 22.62 14.32
CA SER A 47 15.79 24.02 14.20
C SER A 47 16.30 24.30 12.77
N ILE A 48 16.02 25.50 12.25
CA ILE A 48 16.48 25.91 10.91
C ILE A 48 18.02 25.94 10.83
N ASP A 49 18.68 26.31 11.94
CA ASP A 49 20.14 26.33 12.02
C ASP A 49 20.74 24.92 11.91
N ASP A 50 20.29 23.97 12.74
CA ASP A 50 20.76 22.57 12.68
C ASP A 50 20.46 21.94 11.32
N TYR A 51 19.28 22.23 10.77
CA TYR A 51 18.91 21.76 9.44
C TYR A 51 19.86 22.29 8.36
N ASN A 52 20.15 23.59 8.36
CA ASN A 52 21.05 24.19 7.39
C ASN A 52 22.48 23.66 7.53
N LYS A 53 22.96 23.44 8.76
CA LYS A 53 24.27 22.82 9.03
C LYS A 53 24.31 21.38 8.48
N LEU A 54 23.36 20.54 8.85
CA LEU A 54 23.31 19.15 8.40
C LEU A 54 23.13 19.03 6.89
N PHE A 55 22.32 19.89 6.28
CA PHE A 55 22.16 19.94 4.82
C PHE A 55 23.49 20.25 4.11
N LYS A 56 24.36 21.06 4.71
CA LYS A 56 25.72 21.35 4.22
C LYS A 56 26.74 20.24 4.56
N GLY A 57 26.32 19.20 5.27
CA GLY A 57 27.19 18.11 5.73
C GLY A 57 28.01 18.47 6.97
N GLN A 58 27.49 19.37 7.81
CA GLN A 58 28.10 19.80 9.08
C GLN A 58 27.27 19.28 10.26
N SER A 59 27.93 18.93 11.37
CA SER A 59 27.24 18.63 12.62
C SER A 59 26.66 19.91 13.25
N PRO A 60 25.76 19.78 14.24
CA PRO A 60 25.21 20.93 14.97
C PRO A 60 26.27 21.86 15.59
N ASP A 61 27.42 21.31 16.01
CA ASP A 61 28.57 22.06 16.53
C ASP A 61 29.46 22.69 15.42
N GLY A 62 29.09 22.54 14.15
CA GLY A 62 29.75 23.15 12.99
C GLY A 62 30.91 22.34 12.40
N LYS A 63 31.26 21.16 12.95
CA LYS A 63 32.31 20.32 12.37
C LYS A 63 31.86 19.71 11.05
N ASN A 64 32.79 19.60 10.09
CA ASN A 64 32.50 18.93 8.83
C ASN A 64 32.41 17.42 9.03
N LEU A 65 31.24 16.84 8.74
CA LEU A 65 30.99 15.40 8.84
C LEU A 65 31.38 14.66 7.55
N THR A 66 31.46 15.37 6.42
CA THR A 66 31.84 14.77 5.15
C THR A 66 32.98 15.53 4.50
N PHE A 67 33.90 14.81 3.85
CA PHE A 67 35.04 15.39 3.14
C PHE A 67 34.66 16.17 1.86
N GLN A 68 33.40 16.10 1.43
CA GLN A 68 32.91 16.74 0.20
C GLN A 68 31.78 17.71 0.55
N THR A 69 32.12 18.71 1.37
CA THR A 69 31.26 19.85 1.65
C THR A 69 30.81 20.50 0.33
N GLY A 70 29.52 20.84 0.22
CA GLY A 70 28.96 21.50 -0.97
C GLY A 70 28.54 20.61 -2.13
N LYS A 71 28.70 19.27 -2.07
CA LYS A 71 28.03 18.38 -3.04
C LYS A 71 26.62 18.07 -2.59
N GLU A 72 25.64 18.36 -3.44
CA GLU A 72 24.22 18.04 -3.25
C GLU A 72 24.05 16.53 -3.06
N ARG A 73 23.89 16.05 -1.82
CA ARG A 73 23.73 14.62 -1.50
C ARG A 73 22.55 14.35 -0.56
N THR A 74 21.75 15.37 -0.34
CA THR A 74 20.48 15.26 0.37
C THR A 74 19.44 14.70 -0.59
N TYR A 75 18.67 13.72 -0.13
CA TYR A 75 17.60 13.13 -0.93
C TYR A 75 16.27 13.28 -0.21
N ASP A 76 15.29 13.82 -0.91
CA ASP A 76 13.91 13.93 -0.46
C ASP A 76 13.16 12.64 -0.82
N LEU A 77 12.77 11.90 0.22
CA LEU A 77 11.87 10.76 0.16
C LEU A 77 10.45 11.28 0.46
N THR A 78 9.76 11.78 -0.56
CA THR A 78 8.42 12.35 -0.40
C THR A 78 7.38 11.23 -0.24
N LEU A 79 6.85 11.08 0.97
CA LEU A 79 5.79 10.15 1.31
C LEU A 79 4.43 10.83 1.10
N ASN A 80 3.76 10.52 0.00
CA ASN A 80 2.43 11.05 -0.29
C ASN A 80 1.36 10.15 0.32
N CYS A 81 0.47 10.72 1.13
CA CYS A 81 -0.72 10.03 1.60
C CYS A 81 -1.67 9.71 0.43
N ASN A 82 -2.59 8.79 0.66
CA ASN A 82 -3.68 8.59 -0.29
C ASN A 82 -4.58 9.83 -0.32
N LYS A 83 -5.10 10.18 -1.49
CA LYS A 83 -6.10 11.26 -1.62
C LYS A 83 -7.31 11.03 -0.71
N ASP A 84 -7.72 9.77 -0.53
CA ASP A 84 -8.82 9.40 0.37
C ASP A 84 -8.54 9.83 1.82
N LEU A 85 -7.29 9.73 2.28
CA LEU A 85 -6.92 10.16 3.63
C LEU A 85 -7.09 11.68 3.79
N SER A 86 -6.59 12.46 2.83
CA SER A 86 -6.68 13.92 2.89
C SER A 86 -8.11 14.43 2.72
N ILE A 87 -8.92 13.73 1.93
CA ILE A 87 -10.37 13.96 1.86
C ILE A 87 -11.02 13.66 3.20
N PHE A 88 -10.74 12.50 3.80
CA PHE A 88 -11.28 12.13 5.11
C PHE A 88 -10.94 13.17 6.18
N LYS A 89 -9.66 13.57 6.26
CA LYS A 89 -9.19 14.58 7.22
C LYS A 89 -9.89 15.93 7.02
N SER A 90 -10.11 16.34 5.77
CA SER A 90 -10.81 17.58 5.44
C SER A 90 -12.32 17.51 5.72
N ALA A 91 -12.93 16.34 5.53
CA ALA A 91 -14.33 16.09 5.82
C ALA A 91 -14.63 16.07 7.32
N TYR A 92 -13.70 15.55 8.13
CA TYR A 92 -13.87 15.37 9.57
C TYR A 92 -12.72 16.04 10.35
N PRO A 93 -12.68 17.39 10.43
CA PRO A 93 -11.59 18.11 11.10
C PRO A 93 -11.38 17.73 12.56
N TYR A 94 -12.44 17.28 13.25
CA TYR A 94 -12.35 16.79 14.63
C TYR A 94 -11.57 15.48 14.78
N HIS A 95 -11.27 14.78 13.68
CA HIS A 95 -10.37 13.62 13.64
C HIS A 95 -8.96 13.95 13.12
N ALA A 96 -8.66 15.23 12.84
CA ALA A 96 -7.38 15.64 12.25
C ALA A 96 -6.18 15.20 13.10
N ASP A 97 -6.23 15.40 14.41
CA ASP A 97 -5.15 15.01 15.33
C ASP A 97 -4.90 13.49 15.33
N THR A 98 -5.96 12.68 15.24
CA THR A 98 -5.84 11.23 15.16
C THR A 98 -5.20 10.80 13.84
N VAL A 99 -5.62 11.42 12.73
CA VAL A 99 -5.03 11.18 11.40
C VAL A 99 -3.56 11.60 11.38
N ASP A 100 -3.20 12.71 12.02
CA ASP A 100 -1.82 13.18 12.10
C ASP A 100 -0.95 12.24 12.93
N LYS A 101 -1.45 11.70 14.04
CA LYS A 101 -0.76 10.64 14.79
C LYS A 101 -0.53 9.38 13.96
N VAL A 102 -1.56 8.91 13.25
CA VAL A 102 -1.48 7.72 12.38
C VAL A 102 -0.45 7.92 11.27
N THR A 103 -0.51 9.05 10.55
CA THR A 103 0.41 9.33 9.46
C THR A 103 1.83 9.53 9.93
N PHE A 104 2.02 10.24 11.04
CA PHE A 104 3.34 10.41 11.65
C PHE A 104 3.96 9.08 12.08
N GLN A 105 3.18 8.17 12.66
CA GLN A 105 3.65 6.82 12.97
C GLN A 105 4.03 6.06 11.70
N ALA A 106 3.22 6.15 10.64
CA ALA A 106 3.53 5.51 9.36
C ALA A 106 4.82 6.06 8.72
N VAL A 107 5.10 7.36 8.86
CA VAL A 107 6.38 7.96 8.45
C VAL A 107 7.54 7.33 9.25
N LYS A 108 7.41 7.22 10.57
CA LYS A 108 8.43 6.58 11.42
C LYS A 108 8.71 5.14 10.99
N ASP A 109 7.67 4.31 10.89
CA ASP A 109 7.80 2.90 10.51
C ASP A 109 8.49 2.76 9.15
N THR A 110 8.12 3.63 8.20
CA THR A 110 8.69 3.60 6.85
C THR A 110 10.14 4.03 6.84
N LEU A 111 10.52 5.08 7.55
CA LEU A 111 11.90 5.55 7.60
C LEU A 111 12.79 4.61 8.41
N GLU A 112 12.28 4.00 9.48
CA GLU A 112 12.98 2.95 10.21
C GLU A 112 13.29 1.76 9.30
N TYR A 113 12.31 1.31 8.52
CA TYR A 113 12.51 0.25 7.54
C TYR A 113 13.44 0.68 6.40
N ALA A 114 13.35 1.92 5.93
CA ALA A 114 14.21 2.46 4.88
C ALA A 114 15.70 2.43 5.25
N GLN A 115 16.04 2.66 6.52
CA GLN A 115 17.45 2.65 6.97
C GLN A 115 18.18 1.34 6.65
N LYS A 116 17.47 0.20 6.57
CA LYS A 116 18.06 -1.09 6.17
C LYS A 116 18.63 -1.10 4.74
N PHE A 117 18.22 -0.16 3.91
CA PHE A 117 18.65 -0.03 2.51
C PHE A 117 19.57 1.18 2.29
N ILE A 118 19.94 1.90 3.34
CA ILE A 118 20.91 2.99 3.25
C ILE A 118 22.29 2.40 3.51
N ALA A 119 23.13 2.41 2.48
CA ALA A 119 24.50 1.96 2.60
C ALA A 119 25.47 3.12 2.72
N VAL A 120 26.66 2.82 3.23
CA VAL A 120 27.86 3.63 3.06
C VAL A 120 28.93 2.82 2.33
N ARG A 121 29.86 3.50 1.66
CA ARG A 121 30.96 2.85 0.94
C ARG A 121 32.22 2.92 1.79
N GLU A 122 32.74 1.76 2.18
CA GLU A 122 33.97 1.65 2.96
C GLU A 122 35.07 0.98 2.14
N THR A 123 36.25 1.59 2.10
CA THR A 123 37.44 1.02 1.45
C THR A 123 38.41 0.52 2.50
N LYS A 124 38.71 -0.79 2.47
CA LYS A 124 39.70 -1.43 3.33
C LYS A 124 40.66 -2.23 2.46
N ASN A 125 41.97 -2.00 2.62
CA ASN A 125 43.03 -2.67 1.85
C ASN A 125 42.80 -2.62 0.32
N GLY A 126 42.38 -1.46 -0.20
CA GLY A 126 42.10 -1.26 -1.64
C GLY A 126 40.76 -1.82 -2.13
N VAL A 127 40.01 -2.55 -1.30
CA VAL A 127 38.69 -3.11 -1.66
C VAL A 127 37.57 -2.24 -1.10
N THR A 128 36.71 -1.72 -1.97
CA THR A 128 35.50 -0.98 -1.57
C THR A 128 34.31 -1.92 -1.43
N THR A 129 33.66 -1.91 -0.27
CA THR A 129 32.44 -2.67 0.02
C THR A 129 31.30 -1.73 0.43
N LYS A 130 30.06 -2.22 0.36
CA LYS A 130 28.88 -1.53 0.91
C LYS A 130 28.62 -2.05 2.32
N ASN A 131 28.53 -1.13 3.28
CA ASN A 131 28.10 -1.41 4.63
C ASN A 131 26.67 -0.87 4.82
N PHE A 132 25.74 -1.72 5.28
CA PHE A 132 24.34 -1.37 5.54
C PHE A 132 24.05 -1.16 7.03
N ASP A 133 24.97 -1.56 7.91
CA ASP A 133 24.87 -1.37 9.35
C ASP A 133 25.25 0.08 9.68
N THR A 134 24.29 0.95 9.40
CA THR A 134 24.48 2.40 9.47
C THR A 134 23.35 3.08 10.22
N SER A 135 23.66 4.25 10.77
CA SER A 135 22.70 5.16 11.38
C SER A 135 22.54 6.40 10.51
N SER A 136 21.29 6.71 10.17
CA SER A 136 20.94 7.84 9.30
C SER A 136 20.08 8.86 10.04
N VAL A 137 19.97 10.07 9.49
CA VAL A 137 19.11 11.13 10.03
C VAL A 137 18.29 11.77 8.91
N PHE A 138 17.03 12.04 9.21
CA PHE A 138 16.05 12.62 8.30
C PHE A 138 15.45 13.88 8.90
N GLY A 139 15.48 14.97 8.15
CA GLY A 139 14.65 16.15 8.43
C GLY A 139 13.31 15.98 7.75
N VAL A 140 12.22 16.01 8.51
CA VAL A 140 10.89 15.72 7.98
C VAL A 140 9.98 16.95 8.10
N PHE A 141 9.32 17.29 7.00
CA PHE A 141 8.35 18.39 6.92
C PHE A 141 7.01 17.84 6.45
N HIS A 142 5.92 18.15 7.17
CA HIS A 142 4.56 17.77 6.79
C HIS A 142 3.86 18.92 6.11
N HIS A 143 3.38 18.67 4.89
CA HIS A 143 2.59 19.61 4.10
C HIS A 143 1.19 19.03 3.90
N SER A 144 0.17 19.88 3.88
CA SER A 144 -1.26 19.47 3.81
C SER A 144 -1.94 19.88 2.50
N THR A 145 -1.25 20.63 1.65
CA THR A 145 -1.81 21.24 0.45
C THR A 145 -1.09 20.80 -0.81
N SER A 146 -1.83 20.62 -1.90
CA SER A 146 -1.24 20.55 -3.23
C SER A 146 -0.99 21.96 -3.77
N ARG A 147 -0.27 22.05 -4.90
CA ARG A 147 -0.05 23.35 -5.57
C ARG A 147 -1.31 24.00 -6.10
N GLU A 148 -2.32 23.21 -6.45
CA GLU A 148 -3.64 23.72 -6.87
C GLU A 148 -4.57 23.91 -5.67
N LEU A 149 -4.01 23.95 -4.45
CA LEU A 149 -4.74 24.19 -3.20
C LEU A 149 -5.85 23.16 -2.94
N ASP A 150 -5.69 21.94 -3.45
CA ASP A 150 -6.49 20.77 -3.03
C ASP A 150 -5.86 20.11 -1.78
N PRO A 151 -6.66 19.42 -0.93
CA PRO A 151 -6.17 18.73 0.25
C PRO A 151 -5.23 17.60 -0.16
N HIS A 152 -3.99 17.62 0.33
CA HIS A 152 -2.95 16.67 -0.05
C HIS A 152 -1.87 16.57 1.03
N ASP A 153 -2.07 15.66 1.97
CA ASP A 153 -1.10 15.34 3.01
C ASP A 153 0.09 14.60 2.42
N HIS A 154 1.27 15.15 2.64
CA HIS A 154 2.53 14.54 2.25
C HIS A 154 3.66 14.98 3.17
N PHE A 155 4.66 14.11 3.27
CA PHE A 155 5.82 14.33 4.10
C PHE A 155 7.06 14.36 3.22
N HIS A 156 7.80 15.46 3.30
CA HIS A 156 9.14 15.55 2.73
C HIS A 156 10.13 15.00 3.75
N CYS A 157 10.62 13.78 3.53
CA CYS A 157 11.60 13.15 4.41
C CYS A 157 12.99 13.29 3.80
N LEU A 158 13.71 14.35 4.17
CA LEU A 158 15.04 14.62 3.64
C LEU A 158 16.07 13.77 4.37
N LEU A 159 16.58 12.75 3.69
CA LEU A 159 17.78 12.03 4.11
C LEU A 159 18.97 13.00 4.02
N MET A 160 19.48 13.41 5.18
CA MET A 160 20.67 14.27 5.28
C MET A 160 21.88 13.59 4.62
N PRO A 161 22.87 14.36 4.12
CA PRO A 161 23.93 13.83 3.25
C PRO A 161 24.96 12.92 3.96
N VAL A 162 24.68 12.50 5.20
CA VAL A 162 25.57 11.75 6.07
C VAL A 162 24.85 10.57 6.73
N SER A 163 25.53 9.44 6.82
CA SER A 163 25.23 8.35 7.75
C SER A 163 26.49 7.91 8.47
N PHE A 164 26.30 7.25 9.61
CA PHE A 164 27.37 6.80 10.50
C PHE A 164 27.43 5.29 10.50
N ASN A 165 28.61 4.70 10.34
CA ASN A 165 28.75 3.27 10.56
C ASN A 165 28.71 2.92 12.06
N GLU A 166 28.74 1.64 12.38
CA GLU A 166 28.82 1.11 13.76
C GLU A 166 29.92 1.73 14.65
N LYS A 167 30.98 2.31 14.06
CA LYS A 167 32.10 2.95 14.77
C LYS A 167 31.90 4.46 14.95
N GLY A 168 30.73 4.99 14.58
CA GLY A 168 30.44 6.42 14.60
C GLY A 168 31.19 7.21 13.53
N LYS A 169 31.80 6.56 12.54
CA LYS A 169 32.47 7.27 11.44
C LYS A 169 31.46 7.72 10.41
N ALA A 170 31.52 9.00 10.06
CA ALA A 170 30.63 9.63 9.09
C ALA A 170 31.02 9.30 7.64
N TYR A 171 30.02 9.00 6.83
CA TYR A 171 30.15 8.72 5.40
C TYR A 171 28.99 9.33 4.62
N ALA A 172 29.20 9.51 3.31
CA ALA A 172 28.12 9.86 2.41
C ALA A 172 27.24 8.63 2.08
N ASN A 173 25.94 8.86 1.92
CA ASN A 173 24.97 7.82 1.63
C ASN A 173 25.11 7.24 0.20
N ASP A 174 25.07 5.93 0.08
CA ASP A 174 24.77 5.18 -1.15
C ASP A 174 23.30 4.73 -1.08
N ILE A 175 22.44 5.43 -1.83
CA ILE A 175 20.98 5.22 -1.81
C ILE A 175 20.46 4.28 -2.90
N LYS A 176 21.35 3.55 -3.58
CA LYS A 176 20.94 2.72 -4.74
C LYS A 176 19.92 1.66 -4.35
N GLU A 177 20.02 1.07 -3.17
CA GLU A 177 19.05 0.08 -2.71
C GLU A 177 17.69 0.73 -2.37
N ILE A 178 17.68 1.94 -1.81
CA ILE A 178 16.43 2.71 -1.59
C ILE A 178 15.61 2.85 -2.89
N TYR A 179 16.26 3.15 -4.03
CA TYR A 179 15.57 3.22 -5.31
C TYR A 179 14.99 1.87 -5.75
N LYS A 180 15.71 0.77 -5.53
CA LYS A 180 15.22 -0.59 -5.86
C LYS A 180 14.00 -0.97 -4.99
N HIS A 181 14.00 -0.56 -3.73
CA HIS A 181 12.94 -0.82 -2.76
C HIS A 181 11.88 0.30 -2.69
N GLN A 182 11.89 1.28 -3.59
CA GLN A 182 10.98 2.43 -3.53
C GLN A 182 9.49 2.04 -3.48
N LYS A 183 9.08 1.04 -4.25
CA LYS A 183 7.69 0.56 -4.25
C LYS A 183 7.33 -0.10 -2.92
N GLU A 184 8.23 -0.94 -2.41
CA GLU A 184 8.07 -1.64 -1.14
C GLU A 184 7.95 -0.65 0.02
N LEU A 185 8.84 0.34 0.12
CA LEU A 185 8.76 1.42 1.11
C LEU A 185 7.44 2.19 0.99
N GLY A 186 6.99 2.44 -0.23
CA GLY A 186 5.68 3.04 -0.47
C GLY A 186 4.51 2.18 0.03
N HIS A 187 4.61 0.86 -0.07
CA HIS A 187 3.60 -0.08 0.43
C HIS A 187 3.61 -0.17 1.96
N VAL A 188 4.78 -0.20 2.59
CA VAL A 188 4.93 -0.14 4.05
C VAL A 188 4.23 1.09 4.60
N PHE A 189 4.47 2.26 3.99
CA PHE A 189 3.83 3.51 4.38
C PHE A 189 2.29 3.44 4.29
N GLN A 190 1.76 2.95 3.17
CA GLN A 190 0.31 2.85 2.99
C GLN A 190 -0.33 1.80 3.91
N LYS A 191 0.37 0.69 4.19
CA LYS A 191 -0.11 -0.35 5.10
C LYS A 191 -0.15 0.13 6.54
N SER A 192 0.90 0.83 7.00
CA SER A 192 0.92 1.40 8.36
C SER A 192 -0.20 2.43 8.54
N ILE A 193 -0.48 3.29 7.54
CA ILE A 193 -1.64 4.17 7.56
C ILE A 193 -2.95 3.36 7.67
N ALA A 194 -3.14 2.35 6.82
CA ALA A 194 -4.36 1.54 6.84
C ALA A 194 -4.62 0.89 8.20
N ASP A 195 -3.58 0.32 8.81
CA ASP A 195 -3.67 -0.34 10.11
C ASP A 195 -3.94 0.66 11.23
N GLY A 196 -3.35 1.85 11.16
CA GLY A 196 -3.65 2.93 12.09
C GLY A 196 -5.07 3.45 11.95
N LEU A 197 -5.57 3.66 10.74
CA LEU A 197 -6.95 4.12 10.53
C LEU A 197 -7.98 3.09 10.99
N GLU A 198 -7.74 1.80 10.75
CA GLU A 198 -8.65 0.75 11.20
C GLU A 198 -8.65 0.67 12.73
N ARG A 199 -7.47 0.70 13.37
CA ARG A 199 -7.33 0.62 14.83
C ARG A 199 -7.92 1.84 15.55
N GLU A 200 -7.61 3.04 15.08
CA GLU A 200 -7.95 4.28 15.80
C GLU A 200 -9.34 4.81 15.43
N LEU A 201 -9.82 4.55 14.21
CA LEU A 201 -11.06 5.15 13.68
C LEU A 201 -12.05 4.12 13.13
N GLY A 202 -11.74 2.83 13.11
CA GLY A 202 -12.59 1.78 12.54
C GLY A 202 -12.69 1.84 11.00
N LEU A 203 -11.84 2.62 10.33
CA LEU A 203 -11.92 2.82 8.89
C LEU A 203 -11.16 1.74 8.13
N LYS A 204 -11.85 1.02 7.25
CA LYS A 204 -11.24 -0.03 6.46
C LYS A 204 -10.61 0.51 5.20
N THR A 205 -9.48 -0.08 4.83
CA THR A 205 -8.74 0.26 3.62
C THR A 205 -8.55 -0.98 2.75
N VAL A 206 -8.89 -0.87 1.46
CA VAL A 206 -8.64 -1.92 0.47
C VAL A 206 -7.44 -1.59 -0.39
N PHE A 207 -6.73 -2.63 -0.86
CA PHE A 207 -5.56 -2.50 -1.73
C PHE A 207 -5.82 -3.22 -3.04
N ASN A 208 -5.43 -2.61 -4.15
CA ASN A 208 -5.39 -3.30 -5.43
C ASN A 208 -4.08 -4.07 -5.64
N GLU A 209 -3.98 -4.82 -6.74
CA GLU A 209 -2.79 -5.61 -7.12
C GLU A 209 -1.50 -4.77 -7.24
N LYS A 210 -1.62 -3.46 -7.46
CA LYS A 210 -0.49 -2.52 -7.56
C LYS A 210 -0.13 -1.91 -6.19
N GLY A 211 -0.84 -2.29 -5.13
CA GLY A 211 -0.70 -1.78 -3.76
C GLY A 211 -1.18 -0.33 -3.58
N LEU A 212 -2.06 0.16 -4.46
CA LEU A 212 -2.77 1.41 -4.22
C LEU A 212 -3.91 1.14 -3.24
N SER A 213 -3.92 1.89 -2.14
CA SER A 213 -4.96 1.84 -1.11
C SER A 213 -6.22 2.61 -1.53
N ARG A 214 -7.35 2.34 -0.88
CA ARG A 214 -8.52 3.23 -0.78
C ARG A 214 -9.24 3.04 0.54
N ILE A 215 -9.74 4.12 1.11
CA ILE A 215 -10.59 4.06 2.30
C ILE A 215 -12.01 3.75 1.84
N LEU A 216 -12.66 2.77 2.47
CA LEU A 216 -14.02 2.39 2.11
C LEU A 216 -15.00 3.54 2.37
N GLY A 217 -15.94 3.71 1.44
CA GLY A 217 -16.92 4.78 1.49
C GLY A 217 -16.41 6.15 1.01
N ILE A 218 -15.25 6.23 0.35
CA ILE A 218 -14.82 7.39 -0.45
C ILE A 218 -14.81 7.02 -1.94
N ASN A 219 -15.57 7.76 -2.73
CA ASN A 219 -15.88 7.44 -4.12
C ASN A 219 -14.94 8.13 -5.11
N LYS A 220 -14.97 7.70 -6.37
CA LYS A 220 -14.07 8.21 -7.42
C LYS A 220 -14.33 9.69 -7.72
N GLU A 221 -15.60 10.08 -7.78
CA GLU A 221 -16.01 11.46 -8.06
C GLU A 221 -15.43 12.46 -7.05
N GLU A 222 -15.51 12.13 -5.76
CA GLU A 222 -14.95 12.95 -4.67
C GLU A 222 -13.43 13.11 -4.80
N ARG A 223 -12.73 12.04 -5.17
CA ARG A 223 -11.30 12.10 -5.44
C ARG A 223 -10.98 12.98 -6.63
N ASP A 224 -11.72 12.83 -7.72
CA ASP A 224 -11.47 13.57 -8.95
C ASP A 224 -11.69 15.07 -8.73
N TYR A 225 -12.72 15.44 -7.94
CA TYR A 225 -12.99 16.83 -7.55
C TYR A 225 -11.79 17.49 -6.83
N PHE A 226 -11.09 16.75 -5.96
CA PHE A 226 -9.89 17.20 -5.24
C PHE A 226 -8.57 16.76 -5.89
N SER A 227 -8.57 16.47 -7.20
CA SER A 227 -7.38 16.07 -7.96
C SER A 227 -7.11 16.99 -9.15
N LYS A 228 -7.36 18.30 -9.02
CA LYS A 228 -7.22 19.29 -10.10
C LYS A 228 -5.82 19.27 -10.71
N ARG A 229 -4.79 19.11 -9.87
CA ARG A 229 -3.40 19.05 -10.33
C ARG A 229 -3.13 17.87 -11.27
N LYS A 230 -3.74 16.71 -10.99
CA LYS A 230 -3.59 15.52 -11.82
C LYS A 230 -4.24 15.74 -13.18
N GLU A 231 -5.46 16.29 -13.20
CA GLU A 231 -6.18 16.61 -14.42
C GLU A 231 -5.39 17.59 -15.31
N GLN A 232 -4.81 18.63 -14.68
CA GLN A 232 -3.98 19.62 -15.37
C GLN A 232 -2.73 18.98 -16.01
N ILE A 233 -2.04 18.09 -15.29
CA ILE A 233 -0.88 17.35 -15.81
C ILE A 233 -1.29 16.41 -16.95
N GLU A 234 -2.40 15.69 -16.80
CA GLU A 234 -2.89 14.75 -17.83
C GLU A 234 -3.28 15.49 -19.11
N LYS A 235 -3.96 16.64 -19.01
CA LYS A 235 -4.26 17.50 -20.16
C LYS A 235 -3.00 18.03 -20.85
N MET A 236 -1.97 18.40 -20.09
CA MET A 236 -0.74 18.97 -20.65
C MET A 236 0.21 17.91 -21.24
N ALA A 237 0.28 16.73 -20.64
CA ALA A 237 1.15 15.66 -21.12
C ALA A 237 0.54 14.90 -22.31
N GLY A 238 -0.79 14.93 -22.44
CA GLY A 238 -1.52 14.17 -23.47
C GLY A 238 -1.85 12.74 -23.03
N GLU A 239 -2.83 12.13 -23.70
CA GLU A 239 -3.20 10.74 -23.47
C GLU A 239 -2.04 9.80 -23.85
N GLY A 240 -1.75 8.81 -23.00
CA GLY A 240 -0.67 7.85 -23.23
C GLY A 240 0.73 8.31 -22.80
N ALA A 241 0.88 9.54 -22.30
CA ALA A 241 2.17 10.06 -21.85
C ALA A 241 2.84 9.18 -20.78
N THR A 242 4.14 8.96 -20.96
CA THR A 242 5.01 8.24 -20.04
C THR A 242 5.14 8.96 -18.70
N TYR A 243 5.59 8.26 -17.67
CA TYR A 243 5.82 8.84 -16.34
C TYR A 243 6.82 10.02 -16.38
N LYS A 244 7.82 9.94 -17.27
CA LYS A 244 8.82 10.98 -17.45
C LYS A 244 8.22 12.24 -18.08
N GLU A 245 7.41 12.09 -19.13
CA GLU A 245 6.72 13.21 -19.79
C GLU A 245 5.72 13.88 -18.85
N LYS A 246 4.98 13.12 -18.05
CA LYS A 246 4.09 13.67 -17.02
C LYS A 246 4.87 14.45 -15.95
N ASP A 247 6.07 13.99 -15.58
CA ASP A 247 6.91 14.72 -14.63
C ASP A 247 7.46 16.02 -15.21
N GLU A 248 7.90 16.00 -16.47
CA GLU A 248 8.36 17.19 -17.19
C GLU A 248 7.24 18.20 -17.39
N ALA A 249 6.04 17.75 -17.81
CA ALA A 249 4.85 18.58 -17.87
C ALA A 249 4.51 19.17 -16.49
N SER A 250 4.67 18.38 -15.42
CA SER A 250 4.46 18.86 -14.06
C SER A 250 5.48 19.92 -13.61
N LEU A 251 6.72 19.85 -14.09
CA LEU A 251 7.74 20.86 -13.79
C LEU A 251 7.52 22.14 -14.60
N LYS A 252 7.14 22.03 -15.88
CA LYS A 252 6.90 23.18 -16.78
C LYS A 252 5.67 24.00 -16.41
N SER A 253 4.60 23.33 -15.97
CA SER A 253 3.33 23.97 -15.57
C SER A 253 3.33 24.52 -14.15
N ARG A 254 4.48 24.47 -13.48
CA ARG A 254 4.63 24.87 -12.09
C ARG A 254 4.49 26.38 -11.95
N LYS A 255 3.33 26.85 -11.51
CA LYS A 255 3.20 28.18 -10.89
C LYS A 255 3.96 28.20 -9.56
N THR A 256 4.54 29.34 -9.22
CA THR A 256 5.07 29.60 -7.87
C THR A 256 3.91 29.51 -6.88
N LYS A 257 4.11 28.85 -5.72
CA LYS A 257 3.08 28.71 -4.69
C LYS A 257 2.73 30.13 -4.21
N THR A 258 1.50 30.56 -4.42
CA THR A 258 0.98 31.85 -3.92
C THR A 258 0.72 31.72 -2.43
N GLU A 259 0.79 32.82 -1.66
CA GLU A 259 0.34 32.80 -0.27
C GLU A 259 -1.15 32.46 -0.21
N TYR A 260 -1.55 31.63 0.76
CA TYR A 260 -2.94 31.25 1.00
C TYR A 260 -3.22 31.12 2.51
N ASP A 261 -4.47 31.36 2.88
CA ASP A 261 -4.99 31.14 4.22
C ASP A 261 -5.42 29.66 4.34
N LEU A 262 -4.63 28.86 5.08
CA LEU A 262 -4.89 27.43 5.24
C LEU A 262 -6.19 27.16 6.04
N PRO A 263 -6.46 27.81 7.18
CA PRO A 263 -7.75 27.68 7.86
C PRO A 263 -8.96 28.00 6.97
N ALA A 264 -8.91 29.05 6.16
CA ALA A 264 -10.00 29.38 5.24
C ALA A 264 -10.19 28.30 4.16
N LEU A 265 -9.09 27.78 3.63
CA LEU A 265 -9.10 26.72 2.63
C LEU A 265 -9.65 25.39 3.18
N GLN A 266 -9.27 25.03 4.40
CA GLN A 266 -9.80 23.85 5.09
C GLN A 266 -11.30 23.97 5.35
N LYS A 267 -11.78 25.15 5.76
CA LYS A 267 -13.22 25.43 5.90
C LYS A 267 -13.95 25.27 4.56
N GLN A 268 -13.36 25.75 3.46
CA GLN A 268 -13.93 25.60 2.13
C GLN A 268 -14.00 24.13 1.70
N TRP A 269 -12.92 23.35 1.89
CA TRP A 269 -12.93 21.92 1.57
C TRP A 269 -13.99 21.16 2.38
N ASN A 270 -14.09 21.45 3.68
CA ASN A 270 -15.09 20.84 4.54
C ASN A 270 -16.52 21.19 4.08
N HIS A 271 -16.75 22.45 3.73
CA HIS A 271 -18.03 22.90 3.18
C HIS A 271 -18.37 22.15 1.89
N ASP A 272 -17.46 22.09 0.91
CA ASP A 272 -17.67 21.39 -0.35
C ASP A 272 -17.95 19.88 -0.13
N LEU A 273 -17.21 19.23 0.76
CA LEU A 273 -17.39 17.83 1.10
C LEU A 273 -18.78 17.57 1.71
N LYS A 274 -19.24 18.46 2.58
CA LYS A 274 -20.56 18.37 3.20
C LYS A 274 -21.68 18.67 2.21
N SER A 275 -21.61 19.79 1.49
CA SER A 275 -22.72 20.27 0.65
C SER A 275 -22.88 19.50 -0.66
N LYS A 276 -21.77 19.03 -1.26
CA LYS A 276 -21.80 18.34 -2.57
C LYS A 276 -21.83 16.83 -2.44
N PHE A 277 -21.20 16.29 -1.40
CA PHE A 277 -20.98 14.85 -1.26
C PHE A 277 -21.57 14.24 0.02
N GLY A 278 -22.18 15.03 0.90
CA GLY A 278 -22.84 14.51 2.10
C GLY A 278 -21.86 13.87 3.10
N PHE A 279 -20.68 14.44 3.31
CA PHE A 279 -19.79 14.05 4.41
C PHE A 279 -20.32 14.55 5.76
N ASP A 280 -21.32 13.85 6.28
CA ASP A 280 -21.90 14.05 7.60
C ASP A 280 -21.55 12.90 8.57
N ASN A 281 -22.06 12.98 9.80
CA ASN A 281 -21.82 11.99 10.84
C ASN A 281 -22.48 10.64 10.52
N GLU A 282 -23.62 10.62 9.83
CA GLU A 282 -24.25 9.37 9.42
C GLU A 282 -23.38 8.64 8.40
N ARG A 283 -22.79 9.38 7.45
CA ARG A 283 -21.81 8.85 6.49
C ARG A 283 -20.58 8.30 7.21
N LEU A 284 -20.06 9.02 8.21
CA LEU A 284 -18.94 8.52 9.01
C LEU A 284 -19.28 7.19 9.68
N SER A 285 -20.43 7.10 10.36
CA SER A 285 -20.88 5.85 10.98
C SER A 285 -21.04 4.73 9.96
N ARG A 286 -21.55 5.02 8.74
CA ARG A 286 -21.59 4.03 7.66
C ARG A 286 -20.18 3.57 7.28
N MET A 287 -19.22 4.48 7.09
CA MET A 287 -17.83 4.16 6.75
C MET A 287 -17.16 3.27 7.81
N GLN A 288 -17.38 3.55 9.10
CA GLN A 288 -16.82 2.79 10.22
C GLN A 288 -17.43 1.38 10.36
N ASN A 289 -18.72 1.25 10.03
CA ASN A 289 -19.43 -0.03 10.08
C ASN A 289 -19.26 -0.89 8.81
N MET A 290 -18.55 -0.41 7.80
CA MET A 290 -18.28 -1.22 6.61
C MET A 290 -17.42 -2.43 6.97
N SER A 291 -17.83 -3.62 6.50
CA SER A 291 -16.98 -4.81 6.55
C SER A 291 -16.33 -5.04 5.20
N ALA A 292 -15.05 -5.45 5.17
CA ALA A 292 -14.36 -5.80 3.92
C ALA A 292 -15.06 -6.97 3.18
N SER A 293 -15.90 -7.75 3.88
CA SER A 293 -16.79 -8.77 3.32
C SER A 293 -17.97 -8.21 2.50
N MET A 294 -18.48 -7.01 2.82
CA MET A 294 -19.63 -6.40 2.11
C MET A 294 -19.28 -5.87 0.71
N GLU A 295 -18.00 -5.61 0.41
CA GLU A 295 -17.56 -5.21 -0.94
C GLU A 295 -17.19 -6.38 -1.86
N LYS A 296 -17.02 -7.60 -1.32
CA LYS A 296 -16.93 -8.80 -2.18
C LYS A 296 -18.29 -9.15 -2.80
N GLU A 297 -19.41 -8.83 -2.14
CA GLU A 297 -20.76 -9.03 -2.66
C GLU A 297 -21.22 -7.88 -3.58
N LYS A 298 -20.74 -6.65 -3.38
CA LYS A 298 -20.94 -5.52 -4.28
C LYS A 298 -19.67 -5.29 -5.08
N GLY A 299 -19.53 -5.95 -6.23
CA GLY A 299 -18.34 -5.90 -7.10
C GLY A 299 -17.85 -4.49 -7.49
N LEU A 300 -17.21 -3.78 -6.56
CA LEU A 300 -16.39 -2.59 -6.79
C LEU A 300 -14.94 -3.03 -6.95
N SER A 301 -14.67 -3.83 -7.98
CA SER A 301 -13.38 -3.69 -8.65
C SER A 301 -13.37 -2.29 -9.27
N PHE A 302 -12.46 -1.43 -8.82
CA PHE A 302 -12.14 -0.13 -9.41
C PHE A 302 -12.55 0.01 -10.88
N ASN A 303 -13.69 0.68 -11.12
CA ASN A 303 -14.40 0.82 -12.39
C ASN A 303 -13.63 0.43 -13.66
N LYS A 304 -14.11 -0.62 -14.35
CA LYS A 304 -14.08 -0.70 -15.82
C LYS A 304 -15.39 -1.32 -16.32
N PRO A 305 -15.95 -0.81 -17.43
CA PRO A 305 -17.12 -1.41 -18.07
C PRO A 305 -16.77 -2.80 -18.62
N LEU A 306 -17.76 -3.69 -18.58
CA LEU A 306 -17.72 -5.05 -19.09
C LEU A 306 -17.15 -5.12 -20.52
N THR A 307 -16.00 -5.75 -20.68
CA THR A 307 -15.74 -6.67 -21.80
C THR A 307 -14.60 -7.63 -21.42
N SER A 308 -14.87 -8.90 -21.68
CA SER A 308 -14.06 -10.06 -21.34
C SER A 308 -12.60 -9.96 -21.82
N THR A 309 -11.64 -10.45 -21.03
CA THR A 309 -10.66 -11.48 -21.44
C THR A 309 -9.87 -11.99 -20.23
N ARG A 310 -9.72 -13.32 -20.18
CA ARG A 310 -9.11 -14.23 -19.19
C ARG A 310 -7.88 -13.73 -18.40
N MET A 311 -7.91 -13.95 -17.09
CA MET A 311 -6.72 -13.99 -16.22
C MET A 311 -6.10 -15.39 -16.19
N ASN A 312 -4.77 -15.44 -16.30
CA ASN A 312 -3.97 -16.60 -15.89
C ASN A 312 -3.49 -16.37 -14.46
N ASN A 313 -3.89 -17.25 -13.54
CA ASN A 313 -3.40 -17.29 -12.17
C ASN A 313 -2.41 -18.45 -12.01
N ASN A 314 -1.19 -18.16 -11.57
CA ASN A 314 -0.33 -19.15 -10.95
C ASN A 314 0.69 -18.48 -10.02
N THR A 315 0.36 -18.44 -8.73
CA THR A 315 1.36 -18.47 -7.65
C THR A 315 0.70 -19.00 -6.37
N MET A 316 0.95 -20.27 -6.06
CA MET A 316 0.53 -20.93 -4.82
C MET A 316 1.42 -20.48 -3.65
N LEU A 317 0.79 -20.02 -2.57
CA LEU A 317 1.39 -19.90 -1.24
C LEU A 317 1.23 -21.24 -0.51
N THR A 318 2.32 -21.89 -0.16
CA THR A 318 2.32 -23.23 0.46
C THR A 318 1.88 -23.17 1.93
N GLY A 319 0.77 -23.84 2.26
CA GLY A 319 0.08 -23.81 3.57
C GLY A 319 0.84 -24.32 4.82
N LYS A 320 2.09 -24.77 4.69
CA LYS A 320 2.89 -25.26 5.83
C LYS A 320 3.40 -24.16 6.76
N SER A 321 3.65 -22.93 6.28
CA SER A 321 4.19 -21.85 7.12
C SER A 321 3.12 -21.23 8.03
N THR A 322 1.89 -21.10 7.52
CA THR A 322 0.75 -20.53 8.25
C THR A 322 0.32 -21.43 9.40
N LEU A 323 0.27 -22.75 9.19
CA LEU A 323 -0.08 -23.73 10.23
C LEU A 323 0.93 -23.76 11.39
N ASN A 324 2.23 -23.61 11.10
CA ASN A 324 3.26 -23.56 12.14
C ASN A 324 3.17 -22.29 13.00
N ASN A 325 2.76 -21.18 12.40
CA ASN A 325 2.57 -19.91 13.12
C ASN A 325 1.30 -19.95 13.99
N ILE A 326 0.21 -20.55 13.48
CA ILE A 326 -1.05 -20.70 14.24
C ILE A 326 -0.89 -21.71 15.38
N ALA A 327 -0.19 -22.84 15.17
CA ALA A 327 0.08 -23.82 16.23
C ALA A 327 0.96 -23.24 17.35
N LYS A 328 1.92 -22.37 17.01
CA LYS A 328 2.71 -21.60 18.00
C LYS A 328 1.87 -20.60 18.78
N LEU A 329 0.96 -19.89 18.11
CA LEU A 329 0.06 -18.92 18.75
C LEU A 329 -0.99 -19.58 19.65
N ALA A 330 -1.45 -20.78 19.31
CA ALA A 330 -2.47 -21.51 20.06
C ALA A 330 -1.92 -22.45 21.15
N ASN A 331 -0.60 -22.60 21.27
CA ASN A 331 0.07 -23.53 22.19
C ASN A 331 -0.39 -25.00 22.08
N VAL A 332 -0.80 -25.43 20.87
CA VAL A 332 -1.24 -26.80 20.58
C VAL A 332 -0.18 -27.51 19.72
N LYS A 333 0.14 -28.77 20.05
CA LYS A 333 1.10 -29.56 19.25
C LYS A 333 0.59 -29.73 17.80
N PRO A 334 1.37 -29.37 16.76
CA PRO A 334 0.93 -29.37 15.36
C PRO A 334 0.52 -30.76 14.82
N ARG A 335 0.90 -31.85 15.49
CA ARG A 335 0.48 -33.22 15.15
C ARG A 335 -1.02 -33.48 15.34
N SER A 336 -1.73 -32.71 16.18
CA SER A 336 -3.17 -32.88 16.39
C SER A 336 -4.00 -32.38 15.18
N LEU A 337 -3.57 -31.28 14.56
CA LEU A 337 -4.20 -30.68 13.37
C LEU A 337 -4.04 -31.55 12.11
N ASN A 338 -2.90 -32.21 11.94
CA ASN A 338 -2.64 -33.10 10.79
C ASN A 338 -3.52 -34.36 10.77
N LYS A 339 -4.12 -34.78 11.89
CA LYS A 339 -4.96 -35.99 11.95
C LYS A 339 -6.34 -35.77 11.31
N SER A 340 -6.84 -34.53 11.31
CA SER A 340 -8.15 -34.15 10.76
C SER A 340 -8.13 -33.99 9.23
N LEU A 341 -7.01 -33.56 8.64
CA LEU A 341 -6.82 -33.47 7.18
C LEU A 341 -6.85 -34.83 6.46
N ASN A 342 -6.60 -35.93 7.18
CA ASN A 342 -6.64 -37.28 6.60
C ASN A 342 -8.05 -37.86 6.42
N GLN A 343 -9.10 -37.12 6.81
CA GLN A 343 -10.50 -37.53 6.61
C GLN A 343 -11.13 -36.96 5.34
N ILE A 344 -10.39 -36.17 4.55
CA ILE A 344 -10.86 -35.65 3.26
C ILE A 344 -10.92 -36.82 2.26
N PRO A 345 -12.08 -37.10 1.64
CA PRO A 345 -12.16 -38.14 0.60
C PRO A 345 -11.23 -37.79 -0.56
N LYS A 346 -10.18 -38.59 -0.77
CA LYS A 346 -9.29 -38.43 -1.93
C LYS A 346 -9.91 -39.13 -3.13
N GLY A 347 -10.39 -38.36 -4.10
CA GLY A 347 -10.83 -38.88 -5.41
C GLY A 347 -12.25 -39.45 -5.46
N GLY A 348 -13.25 -38.69 -4.98
CA GLY A 348 -14.67 -39.03 -5.11
C GLY A 348 -15.33 -38.45 -6.38
N SER A 349 -16.55 -38.90 -6.68
CA SER A 349 -17.41 -38.26 -7.70
C SER A 349 -17.72 -36.81 -7.29
N LYS A 350 -18.01 -35.95 -8.28
CA LYS A 350 -18.33 -34.52 -8.08
C LYS A 350 -19.41 -34.31 -7.00
N GLU A 351 -20.39 -35.20 -6.96
CA GLU A 351 -21.49 -35.22 -5.98
C GLU A 351 -21.00 -35.43 -4.53
N ILE A 352 -20.02 -36.31 -4.33
CA ILE A 352 -19.43 -36.56 -3.01
C ILE A 352 -18.66 -35.32 -2.53
N ILE A 353 -17.87 -34.69 -3.41
CA ILE A 353 -17.13 -33.47 -3.10
C ILE A 353 -18.09 -32.34 -2.72
N LEU A 354 -19.16 -32.15 -3.50
CA LEU A 354 -20.20 -31.15 -3.22
C LEU A 354 -20.92 -31.41 -1.89
N SER A 355 -21.27 -32.66 -1.59
CA SER A 355 -21.90 -33.02 -0.31
C SER A 355 -21.00 -32.73 0.89
N SER A 356 -19.69 -32.99 0.76
CA SER A 356 -18.70 -32.70 1.79
C SER A 356 -18.48 -31.20 1.97
N ILE A 357 -18.48 -30.42 0.87
CA ILE A 357 -18.44 -28.95 0.92
C ILE A 357 -19.63 -28.40 1.71
N LEU A 358 -20.85 -28.84 1.39
CA LEU A 358 -22.07 -28.39 2.07
C LEU A 358 -22.05 -28.75 3.56
N SER A 359 -21.60 -29.96 3.91
CA SER A 359 -21.46 -30.38 5.30
C SER A 359 -20.47 -29.50 6.06
N ILE A 360 -19.29 -29.24 5.49
CA ILE A 360 -18.26 -28.42 6.14
C ILE A 360 -18.72 -26.96 6.25
N GLN A 361 -19.38 -26.41 5.23
CA GLN A 361 -19.94 -25.06 5.29
C GLN A 361 -20.99 -24.93 6.40
N SER A 362 -21.83 -25.95 6.61
CA SER A 362 -22.79 -25.99 7.70
C SER A 362 -22.10 -26.00 9.07
N SER A 363 -21.08 -26.86 9.25
CA SER A 363 -20.30 -26.91 10.50
C SER A 363 -19.52 -25.63 10.79
N ILE A 364 -18.96 -24.99 9.75
CA ILE A 364 -18.32 -23.67 9.86
C ILE A 364 -19.33 -22.62 10.32
N GLY A 365 -20.53 -22.60 9.76
CA GLY A 365 -21.60 -21.69 10.18
C GLY A 365 -22.00 -21.89 11.64
N GLN A 366 -22.13 -23.14 12.08
CA GLN A 366 -22.41 -23.48 13.48
C GLN A 366 -21.30 -23.01 14.42
N MET A 367 -20.03 -23.28 14.10
CA MET A 367 -18.89 -22.83 14.91
C MET A 367 -18.72 -21.32 14.90
N GLN A 368 -19.03 -20.64 13.80
CA GLN A 368 -19.03 -19.18 13.75
C GLN A 368 -20.08 -18.59 14.69
N SER A 369 -21.28 -19.16 14.71
CA SER A 369 -22.33 -18.79 15.67
C SER A 369 -21.90 -19.07 17.11
N GLN A 370 -21.26 -20.21 17.35
CA GLN A 370 -20.73 -20.58 18.67
C GLN A 370 -19.67 -19.58 19.13
N LEU A 371 -18.68 -19.25 18.29
CA LEU A 371 -17.62 -18.28 18.58
C LEU A 371 -18.13 -16.86 18.83
N ALA A 372 -19.24 -16.48 18.18
CA ALA A 372 -19.91 -15.20 18.39
C ALA A 372 -20.66 -15.15 19.73
N SER A 373 -21.13 -16.30 20.22
CA SER A 373 -21.82 -16.43 21.52
C SER A 373 -20.87 -16.60 22.72
N MET A 374 -19.61 -16.96 22.49
CA MET A 374 -18.61 -17.16 23.54
C MET A 374 -18.00 -15.81 24.00
N SER A 375 -17.80 -15.67 25.31
CA SER A 375 -17.04 -14.55 25.86
C SER A 375 -15.59 -14.56 25.35
N GLN A 376 -14.97 -13.38 25.19
CA GLN A 376 -13.58 -13.28 24.72
C GLN A 376 -12.60 -14.02 25.64
N ASP A 377 -12.90 -14.10 26.94
CA ASP A 377 -12.08 -14.74 27.96
C ASP A 377 -12.44 -16.21 28.20
N ASP A 378 -13.36 -16.79 27.40
CA ASP A 378 -13.75 -18.18 27.53
C ASP A 378 -12.54 -19.09 27.20
N PRO A 379 -12.11 -19.95 28.15
CA PRO A 379 -10.91 -20.77 27.99
C PRO A 379 -10.99 -21.75 26.81
N ASN A 380 -12.20 -22.09 26.34
CA ASN A 380 -12.41 -22.99 25.21
C ASN A 380 -12.49 -22.25 23.86
N ARG A 381 -12.56 -20.91 23.86
CA ARG A 381 -12.78 -20.12 22.63
C ARG A 381 -11.64 -20.27 21.63
N LEU A 382 -10.41 -20.37 22.12
CA LEU A 382 -9.22 -20.63 21.30
C LEU A 382 -9.27 -22.00 20.62
N GLN A 383 -9.79 -23.02 21.30
CA GLN A 383 -9.95 -24.35 20.73
C GLN A 383 -10.99 -24.36 19.61
N VAL A 384 -12.18 -23.79 19.87
CA VAL A 384 -13.25 -23.67 18.85
C VAL A 384 -12.77 -22.83 17.66
N PHE A 385 -11.98 -21.79 17.90
CA PHE A 385 -11.38 -20.98 16.83
C PHE A 385 -10.36 -21.78 16.02
N GLY A 386 -9.53 -22.61 16.66
CA GLY A 386 -8.60 -23.51 15.97
C GLY A 386 -9.32 -24.52 15.07
N GLU A 387 -10.42 -25.11 15.54
CA GLU A 387 -11.25 -26.04 14.77
C GLU A 387 -11.95 -25.35 13.58
N PHE A 388 -12.46 -24.13 13.80
CA PHE A 388 -13.03 -23.28 12.75
C PHE A 388 -12.04 -22.99 11.62
N ILE A 389 -10.81 -22.60 11.96
CA ILE A 389 -9.76 -22.35 10.98
C ILE A 389 -9.37 -23.62 10.23
N ASN A 390 -9.28 -24.77 10.92
CA ASN A 390 -8.97 -26.04 10.29
C ASN A 390 -10.04 -26.46 9.27
N MET A 391 -11.33 -26.33 9.59
CA MET A 391 -12.41 -26.61 8.65
C MET A 391 -12.38 -25.65 7.45
N GLY A 392 -11.99 -24.38 7.65
CA GLY A 392 -11.78 -23.44 6.56
C GLY A 392 -10.73 -23.91 5.54
N PHE A 393 -9.64 -24.51 6.00
CA PHE A 393 -8.63 -25.10 5.12
C PHE A 393 -9.14 -26.35 4.40
N GLN A 394 -9.89 -27.24 5.09
CA GLN A 394 -10.51 -28.40 4.45
C GLN A 394 -11.50 -28.00 3.34
N LEU A 395 -12.29 -26.95 3.59
CA LEU A 395 -13.20 -26.38 2.60
C LEU A 395 -12.44 -25.84 1.38
N GLN A 396 -11.31 -25.18 1.59
CA GLN A 396 -10.47 -24.69 0.50
C GLN A 396 -9.93 -25.86 -0.36
N GLU A 397 -9.46 -26.94 0.29
CA GLU A 397 -8.95 -28.12 -0.40
C GLU A 397 -10.04 -28.84 -1.21
N LEU A 398 -11.24 -29.01 -0.65
CA LEU A 398 -12.37 -29.60 -1.37
C LEU A 398 -12.81 -28.75 -2.57
N ASN A 399 -12.83 -27.42 -2.43
CA ASN A 399 -13.12 -26.52 -3.55
C ASN A 399 -12.07 -26.62 -4.66
N GLN A 400 -10.80 -26.82 -4.31
CA GLN A 400 -9.75 -27.07 -5.29
C GLN A 400 -9.97 -28.41 -6.00
N GLN A 401 -10.30 -29.49 -5.27
CA GLN A 401 -10.62 -30.78 -5.87
C GLN A 401 -11.84 -30.72 -6.79
N LEU A 402 -12.86 -29.94 -6.41
CA LEU A 402 -14.04 -29.70 -7.25
C LEU A 402 -13.65 -29.01 -8.57
N ALA A 403 -12.85 -27.94 -8.49
CA ALA A 403 -12.38 -27.22 -9.67
C ALA A 403 -11.53 -28.11 -10.60
N GLU A 404 -10.69 -28.99 -10.03
CA GLU A 404 -9.91 -29.96 -10.80
C GLU A 404 -10.80 -31.03 -11.45
N ALA A 405 -11.83 -31.51 -10.76
CA ALA A 405 -12.79 -32.45 -11.31
C ALA A 405 -13.60 -31.84 -12.47
N GLU A 406 -14.07 -30.61 -12.32
CA GLU A 406 -14.78 -29.86 -13.36
C GLU A 406 -13.88 -29.60 -14.58
N ARG A 407 -12.62 -29.23 -14.34
CA ARG A 407 -11.65 -29.05 -15.42
C ARG A 407 -11.44 -30.33 -16.23
N LYS A 408 -11.30 -31.49 -15.56
CA LYS A 408 -11.16 -32.79 -16.22
C LYS A 408 -12.41 -33.17 -17.02
N GLU A 409 -13.59 -32.85 -16.51
CA GLU A 409 -14.85 -33.10 -17.22
C GLU A 409 -14.97 -32.24 -18.49
N ILE A 410 -14.57 -30.96 -18.41
CA ILE A 410 -14.52 -30.05 -19.56
C ILE A 410 -13.50 -30.54 -20.60
N GLU A 411 -12.31 -30.94 -20.17
CA GLU A 411 -11.27 -31.48 -21.07
C GLU A 411 -11.76 -32.74 -21.80
N LYS A 412 -12.43 -33.66 -21.08
CA LYS A 412 -13.03 -34.86 -21.68
C LYS A 412 -14.10 -34.51 -22.72
N LYS A 413 -15.02 -33.58 -22.42
CA LYS A 413 -16.05 -33.11 -23.36
C LYS A 413 -15.43 -32.43 -24.59
N LEU A 414 -14.32 -31.70 -24.41
CA LEU A 414 -13.60 -31.04 -25.50
C LEU A 414 -12.91 -32.05 -26.43
N ASP A 415 -12.37 -33.13 -25.86
CA ASP A 415 -11.73 -34.20 -26.64
C ASP A 415 -12.76 -35.07 -27.38
N GLU A 416 -13.93 -35.30 -26.77
CA GLU A 416 -15.06 -35.97 -27.42
C GLU A 416 -15.61 -35.14 -28.59
N SER A 417 -15.74 -33.81 -28.46
CA SER A 417 -16.19 -32.95 -29.55
C SER A 417 -15.19 -32.87 -30.71
N LYS A 418 -13.89 -32.84 -30.41
CA LYS A 418 -12.82 -32.90 -31.42
C LYS A 418 -12.80 -34.22 -32.21
N LYS A 419 -13.15 -35.34 -31.57
CA LYS A 419 -13.31 -36.62 -32.28
C LYS A 419 -14.50 -36.59 -33.24
N GLN A 420 -15.64 -36.05 -32.82
CA GLN A 420 -16.82 -35.90 -33.70
C GLN A 420 -16.58 -34.96 -34.89
N THR A 421 -15.70 -33.94 -34.75
CA THR A 421 -15.39 -33.02 -35.87
C THR A 421 -14.49 -33.65 -36.94
N LYS A 422 -13.73 -34.73 -36.61
CA LYS A 422 -12.88 -35.44 -37.57
C LYS A 422 -13.62 -36.49 -38.42
N GLU A 423 -14.87 -36.83 -38.08
CA GLU A 423 -15.66 -37.87 -38.76
C GLU A 423 -16.66 -37.33 -39.80
N GLN A 424 -16.68 -36.03 -40.12
CA GLN A 424 -17.45 -35.49 -41.25
C GLN A 424 -16.56 -35.25 -42.49
N PRO A 425 -16.64 -36.07 -43.55
CA PRO A 425 -15.87 -35.88 -44.77
C PRO A 425 -16.52 -34.81 -45.69
N GLN A 426 -15.67 -33.98 -46.28
CA GLN A 426 -15.99 -33.07 -47.37
C GLN A 426 -16.76 -33.77 -48.51
N LYS A 427 -18.04 -33.47 -48.69
CA LYS A 427 -18.74 -33.65 -49.97
C LYS A 427 -18.75 -32.33 -50.71
N ASN A 428 -17.77 -32.12 -51.60
CA ASN A 428 -17.91 -31.26 -52.77
C ASN A 428 -16.79 -31.54 -53.79
N LYS A 429 -17.20 -31.62 -55.07
CA LYS A 429 -16.46 -32.03 -56.30
C LYS A 429 -16.54 -33.54 -56.54
N THR A 430 -17.11 -34.08 -57.63
CA THR A 430 -17.25 -33.63 -59.03
C THR A 430 -18.42 -34.36 -59.72
N HIS A 431 -19.16 -33.70 -60.62
CA HIS A 431 -19.96 -34.35 -61.65
C HIS A 431 -19.48 -33.88 -63.02
N SER A 432 -18.65 -34.70 -63.66
CA SER A 432 -18.31 -34.63 -65.08
C SER A 432 -18.89 -35.88 -65.74
N MET A 433 -19.97 -35.70 -66.52
CA MET A 433 -20.55 -36.77 -67.34
C MET A 433 -19.66 -37.09 -68.55
N PRO A 434 -19.48 -38.36 -68.92
CA PRO A 434 -19.03 -38.74 -70.24
C PRO A 434 -20.20 -39.04 -71.19
N ILE A 435 -19.96 -38.67 -72.44
CA ILE A 435 -20.72 -38.89 -73.66
C ILE A 435 -21.07 -40.37 -73.87
N ARG A 436 -22.26 -40.67 -74.38
CA ARG A 436 -22.52 -41.91 -75.12
C ARG A 436 -23.33 -41.64 -76.39
N THR A 437 -22.76 -42.12 -77.48
CA THR A 437 -23.27 -42.21 -78.84
C THR A 437 -24.50 -43.11 -78.95
N LYS A 438 -25.54 -42.63 -79.65
CA LYS A 438 -26.06 -43.18 -80.92
C LYS A 438 -27.06 -42.21 -81.52
#